data_AF-A0A0M7BAL0-F1
#
_entry.id   AF-A0A0M7BAL0-F1
#
_cell.length_a   1.000
_cell.length_b   1.000
_cell.length_c   1.000
_cell.angle_alpha   90.00
_cell.angle_beta   90.00
_cell.angle_gamma   90.00
#
_symmetry.space_group_name_H-M   'P 1'
#
loop_
_entity.id
_entity.type
_entity.pdbx_description
1 polymer ?
#
loop_
_entity_poly.entity_id
_entity_poly.type
_entity_poly.pdbx_seq_one_letter_code
_entity_poly.pdbx_strand_id
1 'polypeptide(L)'
;MTDHHDWLKKTLADILGEDAGLPDYTIQRLGGFRPEDIEELRINEREAVWDAMKRVAHQSRDMRGATKNEPGETHPPFVDGDIDWGLRAAKSALEAIPAGKRSEKANELLTACTCPAATGPNPGIDGGTSAYRDPQPALERPDPGSPQKPLPY
;
A
#
# COMPACT_ATOMS: atom_id res chain seq x y z
N MET A 1 18.75 -5.56 -5.04
CA MET A 1 18.02 -4.45 -4.40
C MET A 1 17.34 -3.56 -5.44
N THR A 2 18.05 -3.11 -6.48
CA THR A 2 17.49 -2.28 -7.56
C THR A 2 16.30 -2.93 -8.26
N ASP A 3 16.39 -4.21 -8.66
CA ASP A 3 15.32 -4.89 -9.41
C ASP A 3 13.99 -4.99 -8.63
N HIS A 4 14.06 -5.21 -7.32
CA HIS A 4 12.88 -5.33 -6.46
C HIS A 4 12.24 -3.96 -6.20
N HIS A 5 13.05 -2.94 -5.95
CA HIS A 5 12.61 -1.56 -5.80
C HIS A 5 11.94 -1.04 -7.09
N ASP A 6 12.56 -1.29 -8.25
CA ASP A 6 12.02 -0.90 -9.55
C ASP A 6 10.71 -1.63 -9.88
N TRP A 7 10.64 -2.92 -9.53
CA TRP A 7 9.40 -3.68 -9.64
C TRP A 7 8.27 -3.10 -8.76
N LEU A 8 8.57 -2.73 -7.51
CA LEU A 8 7.61 -2.11 -6.60
C LEU A 8 7.08 -0.78 -7.15
N LYS A 9 7.98 0.08 -7.63
CA LYS A 9 7.61 1.37 -8.22
C LYS A 9 6.74 1.20 -9.44
N LYS A 10 7.13 0.31 -10.35
CA LYS A 10 6.36 0.04 -11.57
C LYS A 10 4.99 -0.52 -11.23
N THR A 11 4.92 -1.51 -10.35
CA THR A 11 3.67 -2.14 -9.93
C THR A 11 2.74 -1.13 -9.27
N LEU A 12 3.25 -0.27 -8.37
CA LEU A 12 2.44 0.76 -7.74
C LEU A 12 1.98 1.81 -8.75
N ALA A 13 2.85 2.23 -9.67
CA ALA A 13 2.51 3.16 -10.74
C ALA A 13 1.40 2.59 -11.66
N ASP A 14 1.50 1.31 -12.02
CA ASP A 14 0.49 0.60 -12.82
C ASP A 14 -0.87 0.55 -12.12
N ILE A 15 -0.89 0.24 -10.80
CA ILE A 15 -2.11 0.22 -9.99
C ILE A 15 -2.75 1.62 -9.93
N LEU A 16 -1.93 2.65 -9.69
CA LEU A 16 -2.42 4.03 -9.55
C LEU A 16 -2.70 4.70 -10.89
N GLY A 17 -2.18 4.18 -12.00
CA GLY A 17 -2.25 4.82 -13.32
C GLY A 17 -1.36 6.06 -13.43
N GLU A 18 -0.17 6.02 -12.83
CA GLU A 18 0.79 7.13 -12.79
C GLU A 18 1.94 6.91 -13.79
N ASP A 19 1.81 7.45 -15.00
CA ASP A 19 2.79 7.28 -16.09
C ASP A 19 4.12 8.03 -15.85
N ALA A 20 4.09 9.07 -15.02
CA ALA A 20 5.28 9.87 -14.68
C ALA A 20 6.21 9.19 -13.68
N GLY A 21 5.78 8.05 -13.13
CA GLY A 21 6.48 7.34 -12.06
C GLY A 21 6.24 7.97 -10.69
N LEU A 22 6.59 7.21 -9.65
CA LEU A 22 6.37 7.59 -8.26
C LEU A 22 7.69 7.93 -7.55
N PRO A 23 7.69 8.83 -6.55
CA PRO A 23 8.84 9.04 -5.68
C PRO A 23 9.20 7.77 -4.89
N ASP A 24 10.48 7.57 -4.55
CA ASP A 24 10.93 6.36 -3.84
C ASP A 24 10.26 6.18 -2.46
N TYR A 25 9.90 7.29 -1.80
CA TYR A 25 9.25 7.23 -0.49
C TYR A 25 7.91 6.48 -0.55
N THR A 26 7.17 6.54 -1.67
CA THR A 26 5.82 5.95 -1.78
C THR A 26 5.82 4.42 -1.71
N ILE A 27 6.96 3.78 -1.95
CA ILE A 27 7.09 2.32 -1.93
C ILE A 27 7.75 1.77 -0.66
N GLN A 28 8.16 2.62 0.27
CA GLN A 28 8.87 2.17 1.49
C GLN A 28 8.05 1.15 2.28
N ARG A 29 6.72 1.34 2.37
CA ARG A 29 5.82 0.39 3.04
C ARG A 29 5.60 -0.90 2.27
N LEU A 30 5.80 -0.87 0.97
CA LEU A 30 5.58 -2.04 0.11
C LEU A 30 6.80 -2.97 0.06
N GLY A 31 7.90 -2.64 0.75
CA GLY A 31 9.16 -3.40 0.72
C GLY A 31 9.03 -4.89 1.09
N GLY A 32 7.97 -5.30 1.78
CA GLY A 32 7.74 -6.71 2.08
C GLY A 32 7.11 -7.52 0.92
N PHE A 33 6.44 -6.85 -0.02
CA PHE A 33 5.74 -7.49 -1.14
C PHE A 33 6.71 -7.95 -2.21
N ARG A 34 6.34 -9.04 -2.89
CA ARG A 34 7.11 -9.64 -3.99
C ARG A 34 6.21 -9.94 -5.20
N PRO A 35 6.77 -10.15 -6.40
CA PRO A 35 5.98 -10.52 -7.58
C PRO A 35 5.04 -11.69 -7.33
N GLU A 36 5.53 -12.71 -6.63
CA GLU A 36 4.76 -13.93 -6.32
C GLU A 36 3.52 -13.65 -5.47
N ASP A 37 3.56 -12.61 -4.63
CA ASP A 37 2.43 -12.22 -3.79
C ASP A 37 1.25 -11.72 -4.62
N ILE A 38 1.51 -11.18 -5.81
CA ILE A 38 0.49 -10.72 -6.75
C ILE A 38 0.16 -11.81 -7.77
N GLU A 39 1.17 -12.50 -8.29
CA GLU A 39 1.02 -13.50 -9.35
C GLU A 39 0.24 -14.73 -8.89
N GLU A 40 0.39 -15.14 -7.62
CA GLU A 40 -0.32 -16.28 -7.04
C GLU A 40 -1.74 -15.95 -6.56
N LEU A 41 -2.13 -14.67 -6.51
CA LEU A 41 -3.53 -14.29 -6.30
C LEU A 41 -4.37 -14.69 -7.50
N ARG A 42 -5.60 -15.15 -7.24
CA ARG A 42 -6.59 -15.38 -8.30
C ARG A 42 -6.90 -14.06 -8.99
N ILE A 43 -7.29 -14.14 -10.27
CA ILE A 43 -7.59 -12.96 -11.09
C ILE A 43 -8.61 -12.04 -10.39
N ASN A 44 -9.70 -12.61 -9.87
CA ASN A 44 -10.74 -11.86 -9.17
C ASN A 44 -10.28 -11.24 -7.84
N GLU A 45 -9.30 -11.84 -7.15
CA GLU A 45 -8.71 -11.29 -5.92
C GLU A 45 -7.80 -10.13 -6.24
N ARG A 46 -6.97 -10.30 -7.27
CA ARG A 46 -6.03 -9.29 -7.77
C ARG A 46 -6.78 -8.05 -8.25
N GLU A 47 -7.80 -8.22 -9.07
CA GLU A 47 -8.67 -7.13 -9.54
C GLU A 47 -9.33 -6.41 -8.36
N ALA A 48 -9.92 -7.14 -7.41
CA ALA A 48 -10.56 -6.55 -6.24
C ALA A 48 -9.59 -5.73 -5.38
N VAL A 49 -8.37 -6.24 -5.17
CA VAL A 49 -7.30 -5.57 -4.43
C VAL A 49 -6.85 -4.30 -5.15
N TRP A 50 -6.56 -4.39 -6.45
CA TRP A 50 -6.09 -3.27 -7.26
C TRP A 50 -7.13 -2.16 -7.37
N ASP A 51 -8.39 -2.51 -7.66
CA ASP A 51 -9.48 -1.55 -7.77
C ASP A 51 -9.74 -0.82 -6.45
N ALA A 52 -9.71 -1.54 -5.33
CA ALA A 52 -9.89 -0.95 -4.01
C ALA A 52 -8.73 -0.02 -3.65
N MET A 53 -7.50 -0.47 -3.88
CA MET A 53 -6.29 0.32 -3.61
C MET A 53 -6.29 1.61 -4.42
N LYS A 54 -6.49 1.50 -5.74
CA LYS A 54 -6.55 2.65 -6.66
C LYS A 54 -7.60 3.65 -6.19
N ARG A 55 -8.86 3.20 -6.07
CA ARG A 55 -9.98 4.06 -5.72
C ARG A 55 -9.73 4.85 -4.44
N VAL A 56 -9.29 4.17 -3.38
CA VAL A 56 -9.18 4.78 -2.06
C VAL A 56 -7.92 5.66 -1.94
N ALA A 57 -6.81 5.30 -2.61
CA ALA A 57 -5.65 6.17 -2.71
C ALA A 57 -6.00 7.50 -3.42
N HIS A 58 -6.72 7.44 -4.55
CA HIS A 58 -7.18 8.65 -5.24
C HIS A 58 -8.15 9.47 -4.39
N GLN A 59 -9.11 8.82 -3.69
CA GLN A 59 -10.02 9.52 -2.79
C GLN A 59 -9.28 10.29 -1.70
N SER A 60 -8.28 9.67 -1.05
CA SER A 60 -7.45 10.34 -0.04
C SER A 60 -6.70 11.55 -0.63
N ARG A 61 -6.09 11.36 -1.80
CA ARG A 61 -5.36 12.41 -2.53
C ARG A 61 -6.25 13.60 -2.90
N ASP A 62 -7.42 13.31 -3.46
CA ASP A 62 -8.35 14.33 -3.93
C ASP A 62 -9.02 15.07 -2.76
N MET A 63 -9.30 14.38 -1.65
CA MET A 63 -9.76 15.03 -0.41
C MET A 63 -8.73 16.04 0.11
N ARG A 64 -7.43 15.72 0.05
CA ARG A 64 -6.35 16.64 0.42
C ARG A 64 -6.26 17.82 -0.56
N GLY A 65 -6.44 17.57 -1.85
CA GLY A 65 -6.49 18.61 -2.88
C GLY A 65 -7.65 19.59 -2.67
N ALA A 66 -8.84 19.09 -2.35
CA ALA A 66 -10.04 19.90 -2.11
C ALA A 66 -9.91 20.89 -0.92
N THR A 67 -8.98 20.64 0.01
CA THR A 67 -8.70 21.57 1.12
C THR A 67 -7.74 22.71 0.75
N LYS A 68 -7.07 22.64 -0.39
CA LYS A 68 -6.13 23.66 -0.88
C LYS A 68 -6.79 24.41 -2.04
N ASN A 69 -7.31 25.61 -1.76
CA ASN A 69 -7.94 26.51 -2.73
C ASN A 69 -6.95 27.14 -3.74
N GLU A 70 -5.93 26.41 -4.21
CA GLU A 70 -4.97 26.96 -5.17
C GLU A 70 -5.37 26.61 -6.61
N PRO A 71 -5.64 27.61 -7.47
CA PRO A 71 -6.03 27.38 -8.85
C PRO A 71 -4.79 27.03 -9.68
N GLY A 72 -4.66 25.78 -10.13
CA GLY A 72 -3.69 25.43 -11.19
C GLY A 72 -3.09 24.02 -11.14
N GLU A 73 -3.05 23.35 -9.98
CA GLU A 73 -2.66 21.94 -9.90
C GLU A 73 -3.90 21.06 -9.91
N THR A 74 -4.12 20.33 -11.01
CA THR A 74 -5.35 19.53 -11.20
C THR A 74 -5.48 18.41 -10.16
N HIS A 75 -4.36 17.86 -9.66
CA HIS A 75 -4.32 16.89 -8.56
C HIS A 75 -2.99 16.98 -7.80
N PRO A 76 -2.97 16.94 -6.45
CA PRO A 76 -1.73 16.91 -5.69
C PRO A 76 -0.99 15.57 -5.89
N PRO A 77 0.35 15.51 -5.73
CA PRO A 77 1.08 14.24 -5.79
C PRO A 77 0.69 13.29 -4.65
N PHE A 78 0.80 11.99 -4.86
CA PHE A 78 0.57 10.98 -3.81
C PHE A 78 1.58 11.13 -2.65
N VAL A 79 1.07 10.97 -1.43
CA VAL A 79 1.89 10.88 -0.20
C VAL A 79 1.70 9.53 0.48
N ASP A 80 2.57 9.18 1.42
CA ASP A 80 2.50 7.92 2.18
C ASP A 80 1.12 7.63 2.78
N GLY A 81 0.44 8.68 3.26
CA GLY A 81 -0.93 8.55 3.80
C GLY A 81 -1.93 8.04 2.77
N ASP A 82 -1.79 8.41 1.50
CA ASP A 82 -2.68 7.97 0.43
C ASP A 82 -2.45 6.48 0.10
N ILE A 83 -1.18 6.05 0.12
CA ILE A 83 -0.80 4.64 -0.08
C ILE A 83 -1.28 3.77 1.09
N ASP A 84 -1.22 4.29 2.32
CA ASP A 84 -1.76 3.63 3.51
C ASP A 84 -3.26 3.36 3.39
N TRP A 85 -4.02 4.36 2.94
CA TRP A 85 -5.44 4.23 2.69
C TRP A 85 -5.73 3.21 1.58
N GLY A 86 -4.93 3.22 0.51
CA GLY A 86 -4.98 2.21 -0.53
C GLY A 86 -4.74 0.79 0.00
N LEU A 87 -3.71 0.59 0.83
CA LEU A 87 -3.37 -0.71 1.44
C LEU A 87 -4.44 -1.23 2.40
N ARG A 88 -5.05 -0.33 3.19
CA ARG A 88 -6.21 -0.66 4.03
C ARG A 88 -7.38 -1.15 3.19
N ALA A 89 -7.65 -0.47 2.08
CA ALA A 89 -8.72 -0.84 1.15
C ALA A 89 -8.44 -2.18 0.44
N ALA A 90 -7.19 -2.41 0.02
CA ALA A 90 -6.73 -3.68 -0.52
C ALA A 90 -6.98 -4.85 0.44
N LYS A 91 -6.55 -4.69 1.71
CA LYS A 91 -6.81 -5.68 2.77
C LYS A 91 -8.32 -5.94 2.94
N SER A 92 -9.11 -4.88 3.03
CA SER A 92 -10.57 -5.01 3.17
C SER A 92 -11.24 -5.72 1.98
N ALA A 93 -10.79 -5.44 0.75
CA ALA A 93 -11.30 -6.09 -0.44
C ALA A 93 -11.01 -7.59 -0.43
N LEU A 94 -9.82 -7.98 0.04
CA LEU A 94 -9.42 -9.38 0.17
C LEU A 94 -10.19 -10.09 1.31
N GLU A 95 -10.45 -9.40 2.42
CA GLU A 95 -11.27 -9.90 3.53
C GLU A 95 -12.74 -10.12 3.12
N ALA A 96 -13.28 -9.26 2.23
CA ALA A 96 -14.66 -9.34 1.74
C ALA A 96 -14.92 -10.60 0.90
N ILE A 97 -13.88 -11.22 0.34
CA ILE A 97 -13.99 -12.51 -0.32
C ILE A 97 -14.19 -13.58 0.77
N PRO A 98 -15.21 -14.46 0.69
CA PRO A 98 -15.43 -15.48 1.70
C PRO A 98 -14.21 -16.39 1.89
N ALA A 99 -13.85 -16.74 3.13
CA ALA A 99 -12.64 -17.51 3.44
C ALA A 99 -12.50 -18.81 2.61
N GLY A 100 -13.60 -19.56 2.41
CA GLY A 100 -13.62 -20.78 1.58
C GLY A 100 -13.47 -20.54 0.06
N LYS A 101 -13.47 -19.29 -0.38
CA LYS A 101 -13.28 -18.86 -1.77
C LYS A 101 -11.97 -18.11 -2.00
N ARG A 102 -11.19 -17.84 -0.95
CA ARG A 102 -9.87 -17.21 -1.05
C ARG A 102 -8.81 -18.22 -1.51
N SER A 103 -7.80 -17.75 -2.23
CA SER A 103 -6.56 -18.48 -2.49
C SER A 103 -5.75 -18.66 -1.21
N GLU A 104 -4.84 -19.64 -1.23
CA GLU A 104 -3.87 -19.81 -0.15
C GLU A 104 -3.02 -18.55 0.03
N LYS A 105 -2.58 -17.95 -1.09
CA LYS A 105 -1.84 -16.68 -1.07
C LYS A 105 -2.62 -15.56 -0.41
N ALA A 106 -3.90 -15.42 -0.73
CA ALA A 106 -4.75 -14.41 -0.10
C ALA A 106 -4.79 -14.58 1.43
N ASN A 107 -4.87 -15.81 1.93
CA ASN A 107 -4.85 -16.08 3.37
C ASN A 107 -3.47 -15.81 3.99
N GLU A 108 -2.37 -16.15 3.30
CA GLU A 108 -1.01 -15.81 3.72
C GLU A 108 -0.85 -14.29 3.88
N LEU A 109 -1.23 -13.52 2.86
CA LEU A 109 -1.12 -12.05 2.87
C LEU A 109 -1.96 -11.41 3.96
N LEU A 110 -3.20 -11.87 4.16
CA LEU A 110 -4.05 -11.35 5.23
C LEU A 110 -3.46 -11.61 6.62
N THR A 111 -2.79 -12.74 6.81
CA THR A 111 -2.16 -13.11 8.08
C THR A 111 -0.87 -12.31 8.32
N ALA A 112 -0.10 -12.04 7.27
CA ALA A 112 1.18 -11.32 7.35
C ALA A 112 1.05 -9.78 7.24
N CYS A 113 -0.12 -9.25 6.85
CA CYS A 113 -0.36 -7.80 6.71
C CYS A 113 -0.33 -7.14 8.10
N THR A 114 0.63 -6.24 8.31
CA THR A 114 0.63 -5.28 9.44
C THR A 114 -0.28 -4.08 9.17
N CYS A 115 -0.91 -4.06 7.99
CA CYS A 115 -1.79 -3.02 7.49
C CYS A 115 -2.85 -2.66 8.55
N PRO A 116 -2.99 -1.36 8.90
CA PRO A 116 -3.97 -0.93 9.90
C PRO A 116 -5.39 -1.34 9.52
N ALA A 117 -6.30 -1.32 10.49
CA ALA A 117 -7.71 -1.63 10.23
C ALA A 117 -8.27 -0.77 9.08
N ALA A 118 -9.19 -1.36 8.30
CA ALA A 118 -9.87 -0.72 7.17
C ALA A 118 -10.67 0.55 7.56
N THR A 119 -10.86 0.77 8.86
CA THR A 119 -11.56 1.92 9.44
C THR A 119 -10.68 2.57 10.51
N GLY A 120 -10.67 3.90 10.58
CA GLY A 120 -9.90 4.67 11.57
C GLY A 120 -9.39 6.02 11.03
N PRO A 121 -8.83 6.89 11.90
CA PRO A 121 -8.34 8.21 11.53
C PRO A 121 -7.23 8.13 10.46
N ASN A 122 -7.20 9.14 9.59
CA ASN A 122 -6.23 9.25 8.50
C ASN A 122 -4.86 9.62 9.09
N PRO A 123 -3.82 8.78 8.97
CA PRO A 123 -2.50 9.10 9.51
C PRO A 123 -1.89 10.38 8.92
N GLY A 124 -2.27 10.75 7.69
CA GLY A 124 -1.79 11.95 6.99
C GLY A 124 -2.63 13.21 7.22
N ILE A 125 -3.78 13.13 7.89
CA ILE A 125 -4.65 14.30 8.19
C ILE A 125 -4.90 14.46 9.70
N ASP A 126 -5.05 13.38 10.45
CA ASP A 126 -5.57 13.41 11.83
C ASP A 126 -4.51 13.13 12.92
N GLY A 127 -3.30 12.70 12.54
CA GLY A 127 -2.22 12.33 13.45
C GLY A 127 -1.21 13.45 13.67
N GLY A 128 -1.61 14.53 14.34
CA GLY A 128 -0.71 15.67 14.63
C GLY A 128 0.65 15.25 15.19
N THR A 129 1.75 15.83 14.68
CA THR A 129 3.17 15.72 15.12
C THR A 129 3.80 14.33 15.37
N SER A 130 3.03 13.25 15.46
CA SER A 130 3.51 11.86 15.54
C SER A 130 3.61 11.19 14.16
N ALA A 131 3.35 11.94 13.08
CA ALA A 131 3.44 11.51 11.69
C ALA A 131 4.87 11.19 11.21
N TYR A 132 5.89 11.45 12.05
CA TYR A 132 7.27 10.97 11.88
C TYR A 132 7.49 9.65 12.63
N ARG A 133 6.65 8.64 12.39
CA ARG A 133 7.04 7.26 12.65
C ARG A 133 7.61 6.72 11.35
N ASP A 134 8.81 6.14 11.40
CA ASP A 134 9.35 5.39 10.26
C ASP A 134 8.24 4.50 9.69
N PRO A 135 7.96 4.59 8.37
CA PRO A 135 6.87 3.86 7.76
C PRO A 135 7.05 2.37 8.08
N GLN A 136 6.11 1.81 8.85
CA GLN A 136 6.14 0.40 9.18
C GLN A 136 5.87 -0.39 7.88
N PRO A 137 6.61 -1.46 7.62
CA PRO A 137 6.39 -2.28 6.42
C PRO A 137 4.98 -2.84 6.49
N ALA A 138 4.22 -2.78 5.39
CA ALA A 138 2.85 -3.25 5.29
C ALA A 138 2.73 -4.78 5.34
N LEU A 139 3.83 -5.49 5.09
CA LEU A 139 3.95 -6.93 5.17
C LEU A 139 5.20 -7.26 6.00
N GLU A 140 5.02 -7.96 7.12
CA GLU A 140 6.13 -8.35 8.01
C GLU A 140 6.91 -9.51 7.39
N ARG A 141 7.86 -9.19 6.50
CA ARG A 141 8.83 -10.13 5.94
C ARG A 141 10.23 -9.51 6.02
N PRO A 142 11.26 -10.29 6.34
CA PRO A 142 12.63 -9.80 6.26
C PRO A 142 12.94 -9.41 4.81
N ASP A 143 13.37 -8.17 4.62
CA ASP A 143 13.92 -7.68 3.36
C ASP A 143 15.08 -8.61 2.95
N PRO A 144 15.09 -9.15 1.72
CA PRO A 144 16.15 -10.06 1.26
C PRO A 144 17.56 -9.43 1.28
N GLY A 145 17.71 -8.11 1.50
CA GLY A 145 18.98 -7.41 1.69
C GLY A 145 19.30 -6.94 3.10
N SER A 146 18.39 -7.10 4.07
CA SER A 146 18.65 -6.62 5.44
C SER A 146 19.47 -7.65 6.24
N PRO A 147 20.62 -7.27 6.84
CA PRO A 147 21.32 -8.16 7.75
C PRO A 147 20.36 -8.52 8.88
N GLN A 148 20.17 -9.82 9.12
CA GLN A 148 19.37 -10.32 10.23
C GLN A 148 19.84 -9.62 11.49
N LYS A 149 19.02 -8.71 12.05
CA LYS A 149 19.27 -8.21 13.40
C LYS A 149 19.26 -9.44 14.31
N PRO A 150 20.36 -9.74 15.03
CA PRO A 150 20.35 -10.85 15.96
C PRO A 150 19.25 -10.59 16.99
N LEU A 151 18.43 -11.63 17.22
CA LEU A 151 17.40 -11.61 18.25
C LEU A 151 18.07 -11.28 19.59
N PRO A 152 17.55 -10.33 20.39
CA PRO A 152 18.04 -10.14 21.74
C PRO A 152 17.72 -11.40 22.56
N TYR A 153 18.77 -12.01 23.11
CA TYR A 153 18.68 -13.04 24.13
C TYR A 153 18.16 -12.46 25.45
#